data_AF-W1XH68-F1
#
_entry.id   AF-W1XH68-F1
#
_cell.length_a   1.000
_cell.length_b   1.000
_cell.length_c   1.000
_cell.angle_alpha   90.00
_cell.angle_beta   90.00
_cell.angle_gamma   90.00
#
_symmetry.space_group_name_H-M   'P 1'
#
loop_
_entity.id
_entity.type
_entity.pdbx_description
1 polymer ?
#
loop_
_entity_poly.entity_id
_entity_poly.type
_entity_poly.pdbx_seq_one_letter_code
_entity_poly.pdbx_strand_id
1 'polypeptide(L)' 'MTWSRRQFLTGVGVLAAVSGTAGRVVAKTLNINGVRYGMVHDESLCIGCTACMDACREVNKVPDGVSRLTIIRSEP' A
#
# COMPACT_ATOMS: atom_id res chain seq x y z
N MET A 1 -7.27 26.92 -30.99
CA MET A 1 -7.49 25.48 -31.21
C MET A 1 -8.71 25.05 -30.41
N THR A 2 -9.88 24.89 -31.05
CA THR A 2 -11.08 24.39 -30.39
C THR A 2 -11.21 22.90 -30.73
N TRP A 3 -10.91 22.03 -29.77
CA TRP A 3 -11.07 20.59 -30.01
C TRP A 3 -12.55 20.21 -30.01
N SER A 4 -12.96 19.41 -30.99
CA SER A 4 -14.31 18.84 -31.03
C SER A 4 -14.50 17.87 -29.86
N ARG A 5 -15.71 17.83 -29.27
CA ARG A 5 -16.07 16.87 -28.20
C ARG A 5 -15.73 15.43 -28.57
N ARG A 6 -15.87 15.07 -29.86
CA ARG A 6 -15.51 13.74 -30.37
C ARG A 6 -14.00 13.50 -30.34
N GLN A 7 -13.20 14.49 -30.72
CA GLN A 7 -11.73 14.40 -30.71
C GLN A 7 -11.18 14.29 -29.29
N PHE A 8 -11.78 15.03 -28.35
CA PHE A 8 -11.45 14.93 -26.92
C PHE A 8 -11.75 13.52 -26.37
N LEU A 9 -12.94 12.98 -26.63
CA LEU A 9 -13.32 11.64 -26.18
C LEU A 9 -12.42 10.54 -26.77
N THR A 10 -12.07 10.64 -28.04
CA THR A 10 -11.11 9.69 -28.66
C THR A 10 -9.70 9.83 -28.08
N GLY A 11 -9.24 11.06 -27.81
CA GLY A 11 -7.91 11.28 -27.24
C GLY A 11 -7.77 10.72 -25.83
N VAL A 12 -8.75 10.98 -24.97
CA VAL A 12 -8.79 10.47 -23.59
C VAL A 12 -8.96 8.94 -23.56
N GLY A 13 -9.83 8.38 -24.42
CA GLY A 13 -10.06 6.94 -24.48
C GLY A 13 -8.82 6.13 -24.88
N VAL A 14 -8.04 6.63 -25.85
CA VAL A 14 -6.78 6.00 -26.28
C VAL A 14 -5.74 6.06 -25.16
N LEU A 15 -5.60 7.20 -24.48
CA LEU A 15 -4.69 7.35 -23.35
C LEU A 15 -4.99 6.37 -22.20
N ALA A 16 -6.27 6.16 -21.87
CA ALA A 16 -6.69 5.22 -20.83
C ALA A 16 -6.42 3.75 -21.19
N ALA A 17 -6.65 3.36 -22.44
CA ALA A 17 -6.41 1.99 -22.90
C ALA A 17 -4.91 1.62 -22.91
N VAL A 18 -4.03 2.57 -23.25
CA VAL A 18 -2.58 2.35 -23.29
C VAL A 18 -1.95 2.34 -21.89
N SER A 19 -2.48 3.14 -20.95
CA SER A 19 -1.98 3.20 -19.57
C SER A 19 -2.44 2.02 -18.69
N GLY A 20 -3.47 1.27 -19.10
CA GLY A 20 -3.99 0.11 -18.38
C GLY A 20 -3.04 -1.10 -18.28
N THR A 21 -1.96 -1.13 -19.05
CA THR A 21 -0.96 -2.23 -19.04
C THR A 21 0.19 -2.01 -18.06
N ALA A 22 0.29 -0.82 -17.44
CA ALA A 22 1.17 -0.62 -16.30
C ALA A 22 0.61 -1.43 -15.12
N GLY A 23 1.12 -2.65 -14.96
CA GLY A 23 0.63 -3.61 -13.98
C GLY A 23 0.39 -2.93 -12.62
N ARG A 24 -0.83 -3.08 -12.10
CA ARG A 24 -1.17 -2.61 -10.75
C ARG A 24 -0.29 -3.34 -9.76
N VAL A 25 0.80 -2.73 -9.33
CA VAL A 25 1.58 -3.22 -8.20
C VAL A 25 0.74 -2.95 -6.95
N VAL A 26 -0.10 -3.91 -6.57
CA VAL A 26 -0.97 -3.84 -5.39
C VAL A 26 -0.13 -3.76 -4.11
N ALA A 27 1.07 -4.33 -4.12
CA ALA A 27 2.05 -4.20 -3.05
C ALA A 27 3.47 -4.36 -3.59
N LYS A 28 4.40 -3.54 -3.10
CA LYS A 28 5.83 -3.66 -3.41
C LYS A 28 6.44 -4.76 -2.53
N THR A 29 6.29 -6.01 -2.95
CA THR A 29 6.83 -7.15 -2.20
C THR A 29 8.31 -7.40 -2.53
N LEU A 30 9.08 -7.77 -1.50
CA LEU A 30 10.42 -8.35 -1.63
C LEU A 30 10.34 -9.78 -2.18
N ASN A 31 11.10 -10.06 -3.24
CA ASN A 31 11.37 -11.43 -3.69
C ASN A 31 12.64 -11.93 -3.00
N ILE A 32 12.50 -12.91 -2.11
CA ILE A 32 13.60 -13.51 -1.36
C ILE A 32 13.67 -14.97 -1.75
N ASN A 33 14.76 -15.39 -2.40
CA ASN A 33 14.97 -16.76 -2.90
C ASN A 33 13.82 -17.29 -3.78
N GLY A 34 13.26 -16.43 -4.65
CA GLY A 34 12.13 -16.80 -5.52
C GLY A 34 10.76 -16.71 -4.84
N VAL A 35 10.70 -16.52 -3.51
CA VAL A 35 9.47 -16.39 -2.74
C VAL A 35 9.06 -14.93 -2.61
N ARG A 36 7.78 -14.65 -2.84
CA ARG A 36 7.19 -13.31 -2.80
C ARG A 36 6.36 -13.15 -1.52
N TYR A 37 6.91 -12.48 -0.51
CA TYR A 37 6.26 -12.29 0.80
C TYR A 37 5.24 -11.13 0.83
N GLY A 38 4.02 -11.39 1.29
CA GLY A 38 2.99 -10.38 1.51
C GLY A 38 2.51 -10.39 2.96
N MET A 39 2.15 -9.23 3.48
CA MET A 39 1.45 -9.09 4.76
C MET A 39 0.09 -8.45 4.50
N VAL A 40 -0.97 -9.03 5.06
CA VAL A 40 -2.33 -8.50 4.98
C VAL A 40 -2.72 -8.00 6.36
N HIS A 41 -3.16 -6.74 6.43
CA HIS A 41 -3.71 -6.11 7.63
C HIS A 41 -5.12 -5.66 7.29
N ASP A 42 -6.11 -6.25 7.95
CA ASP A 42 -7.52 -5.88 7.79
C ASP A 42 -7.89 -4.82 8.83
N GLU A 43 -8.02 -3.58 8.39
CA GLU A 43 -8.35 -2.45 9.26
C GLU A 43 -9.79 -2.52 9.79
N SER A 44 -10.69 -3.25 9.14
CA SER A 44 -12.09 -3.40 9.62
C SER A 44 -12.20 -4.25 10.89
N LEU A 45 -11.21 -5.09 11.16
CA LEU A 45 -11.12 -5.93 12.35
C LEU A 45 -10.10 -5.41 13.37
N CYS A 46 -9.31 -4.40 13.01
CA CYS A 46 -8.28 -3.84 13.88
C CYS A 46 -8.91 -3.02 15.01
N ILE A 47 -8.68 -3.45 16.24
CA ILE A 47 -9.22 -2.79 17.45
C ILE A 47 -8.21 -1.83 18.13
N GLY A 48 -7.06 -1.58 17.51
CA GLY A 48 -6.07 -0.64 18.06
C GLY A 48 -5.37 -1.07 19.36
N CYS A 49 -5.37 -2.37 19.69
CA CYS A 49 -4.87 -2.91 20.96
C CYS A 49 -3.34 -2.93 21.13
N THR A 50 -2.57 -2.49 20.13
CA THR A 50 -1.09 -2.43 20.12
C THR A 50 -0.33 -3.75 20.34
N ALA A 51 -1.00 -4.89 20.46
CA ALA A 51 -0.36 -6.20 20.67
C ALA A 51 0.68 -6.54 19.58
N CYS A 52 0.44 -6.14 18.33
CA CYS A 52 1.40 -6.32 17.24
C CYS A 52 2.70 -5.50 17.44
N MET A 53 2.63 -4.34 18.09
CA MET A 53 3.80 -3.52 18.43
C MET A 53 4.59 -4.17 19.56
N ASP A 54 3.90 -4.65 20.60
CA ASP A 54 4.53 -5.29 21.76
C ASP A 54 5.26 -6.57 21.35
N ALA A 55 4.59 -7.43 20.57
CA ALA A 55 5.20 -8.64 20.01
C ALA A 55 6.41 -8.31 19.13
N CYS A 56 6.34 -7.24 18.31
CA CYS A 56 7.46 -6.80 17.50
C CYS A 56 8.65 -6.36 18.36
N ARG A 57 8.40 -5.60 19.44
CA ARG A 57 9.44 -5.15 20.37
C ARG A 57 10.11 -6.31 21.09
N GLU A 58 9.32 -7.24 21.62
CA GLU A 58 9.80 -8.40 22.37
C GLU A 58 10.69 -9.30 21.50
N VAL A 59 10.16 -9.75 20.36
CA VAL A 59 10.87 -10.67 19.46
C VAL A 59 12.16 -10.06 18.91
N ASN A 60 12.16 -8.75 18.63
CA ASN A 60 13.31 -8.07 18.05
C ASN A 60 14.18 -7.34 19.07
N LYS A 61 13.88 -7.44 20.38
CA LYS A 61 14.59 -6.77 21.48
C LYS A 61 14.80 -5.28 21.19
N VAL A 62 13.73 -4.60 20.77
CA VAL A 62 13.79 -3.21 20.32
C VAL A 62 14.09 -2.30 21.52
N PRO A 63 15.14 -1.46 21.46
CA PRO A 63 15.46 -0.52 22.54
C PRO A 63 14.36 0.49 22.82
N ASP A 64 14.40 1.06 24.02
CA ASP A 64 13.53 2.19 24.39
C ASP A 64 13.82 3.41 23.50
N GLY A 65 12.78 4.20 23.26
CA GLY A 65 12.85 5.43 22.44
C GLY A 65 12.78 5.22 20.92
N VAL A 66 12.80 3.99 20.42
CA VAL A 66 12.65 3.68 18.98
C VAL A 66 11.55 2.66 18.73
N SER A 67 11.00 2.60 17.50
CA SER A 67 10.02 1.59 17.09
C SER A 67 10.35 1.03 15.70
N ARG A 68 10.02 -0.25 15.48
CA ARG A 68 10.09 -0.91 14.15
C ARG A 68 8.73 -0.99 13.45
N LEU A 69 7.65 -0.98 14.21
CA LEU A 69 6.27 -0.96 13.76
C LEU A 69 5.54 0.11 14.58
N THR A 70 4.83 1.00 13.91
CA THR A 70 4.13 2.13 14.53
C THR A 70 2.70 2.18 14.01
N ILE A 71 1.73 2.18 14.92
CA ILE A 71 0.34 2.47 14.59
C ILE A 71 0.17 3.99 14.61
N ILE A 72 -0.12 4.58 13.45
CA ILE A 72 -0.47 6.00 13.35
C ILE A 72 -1.96 6.12 13.67
N ARG A 73 -2.29 6.82 14.75
CA ARG A 73 -3.68 7.11 15.12
C ARG A 73 -4.13 8.37 14.39
N SER A 74 -5.22 8.27 13.62
CA SER A 74 -5.83 9.42 12.94
C SER A 74 -6.67 10.29 13.87
N GLU A 75 -7.21 9.72 14.96
CA GLU A 75 -8.02 10.41 15.99
C GLU A 75 -7.89 9.73 17.37
N PRO A 76 -8.31 10.41 18.46
CA PRO A 76 -8.36 9.85 19.82
C PRO A 76 -9.29 8.66 19.97
#